data_AF-A0A5K0W121-F1
#
_entry.id   AF-A0A5K0W121-F1
#
_cell.length_a   1.000
_cell.length_b   1.000
_cell.length_c   1.000
_cell.angle_alpha   90.00
_cell.angle_beta   90.00
_cell.angle_gamma   90.00
#
_symmetry.space_group_name_H-M   'P 1'
#
loop_
_entity.id
_entity.type
_entity.pdbx_description
1 polymer ?
#
loop_
_entity_poly.entity_id
_entity_poly.type
_entity_poly.pdbx_seq_one_letter_code
_entity_poly.pdbx_strand_id
1 'polypeptide(L)'
;NLTEMDIQENDVLDLGGHWLSCFPESFSSLEILNFASLNSEVSFDALERLVSRCKSLKVLKVNKCVSPEQLQRLLVKVPNLVDLGTGSLLQELTIRQFAEVKSALGNCKKLHTLSGLWEVTSLYIPALSLACANLTFLNLSYAVLQNTELAQLLAGCPQLRRLW
;
A
#
# COMPACT_ATOMS: atom_id res chain seq x y z
N ASN A 1 -15.73 9.25 -15.36
CA ASN A 1 -15.14 10.48 -14.78
C ASN A 1 -14.89 10.39 -13.27
N LEU A 2 -15.11 9.25 -12.61
CA LEU A 2 -14.75 9.11 -11.19
C LEU A 2 -13.21 9.19 -11.05
N THR A 3 -12.74 10.08 -10.18
CA THR A 3 -11.31 10.27 -9.90
C THR A 3 -10.94 9.76 -8.52
N GLU A 4 -11.89 9.69 -7.59
CA GLU A 4 -11.62 9.35 -6.20
C GLU A 4 -12.61 8.31 -5.70
N MET A 5 -12.08 7.23 -5.14
CA MET A 5 -12.85 6.23 -4.41
C MET A 5 -12.17 6.04 -3.06
N ASP A 6 -12.69 6.69 -2.03
CA ASP A 6 -12.21 6.59 -0.65
C ASP A 6 -13.33 6.08 0.27
N ILE A 7 -13.14 4.88 0.81
CA ILE A 7 -14.14 4.13 1.59
C ILE A 7 -13.82 4.15 3.09
N GLN A 8 -12.79 4.88 3.53
CA GLN A 8 -12.28 4.81 4.90
C GLN A 8 -13.33 5.10 5.98
N GLU A 9 -14.25 6.03 5.74
CA GLU A 9 -15.29 6.48 6.69
C GLU A 9 -16.69 5.97 6.35
N ASN A 10 -16.81 4.98 5.45
CA ASN A 10 -18.10 4.46 5.05
C ASN A 10 -18.41 3.17 5.81
N ASP A 11 -19.58 3.12 6.45
CA ASP A 11 -20.16 1.90 7.02
C ASP A 11 -20.67 0.99 5.88
N VAL A 12 -19.74 0.46 5.10
CA VAL A 12 -20.03 -0.47 4.02
C VAL A 12 -20.26 -1.84 4.61
N LEU A 13 -21.44 -2.42 4.33
CA LEU A 13 -21.66 -3.85 4.51
C LEU A 13 -20.73 -4.60 3.56
N ASP A 14 -19.67 -5.14 4.14
CA ASP A 14 -18.61 -5.81 3.41
C ASP A 14 -19.03 -7.24 3.03
N LEU A 15 -19.82 -7.34 1.97
CA LEU A 15 -20.45 -8.58 1.49
C LEU A 15 -19.61 -9.30 0.41
N GLY A 16 -18.37 -8.87 0.17
CA GLY A 16 -17.44 -9.49 -0.77
C GLY A 16 -16.75 -8.51 -1.72
N GLY A 17 -15.57 -8.88 -2.23
CA GLY A 17 -14.71 -8.00 -3.01
C GLY A 17 -14.90 -8.03 -4.53
N HIS A 18 -16.05 -8.47 -5.03
CA HIS A 18 -16.36 -8.50 -6.47
C HIS A 18 -16.55 -7.11 -7.10
N TRP A 19 -16.74 -6.08 -6.28
CA TRP A 19 -17.04 -4.71 -6.72
C TRP A 19 -15.93 -4.11 -7.60
N LEU A 20 -14.66 -4.49 -7.41
CA LEU A 20 -13.56 -4.02 -8.27
C LEU A 20 -13.72 -4.47 -9.73
N SER A 21 -14.35 -5.62 -9.97
CA SER A 21 -14.62 -6.12 -11.32
C SER A 21 -15.70 -5.33 -12.05
N CYS A 22 -16.43 -4.44 -11.36
CA CYS A 22 -17.46 -3.59 -11.97
C CYS A 22 -16.87 -2.42 -12.76
N PHE A 23 -15.59 -2.09 -12.58
CA PHE A 23 -14.94 -1.06 -13.41
C PHE A 23 -14.74 -1.57 -14.84
N PRO A 24 -15.27 -0.89 -15.88
CA PRO A 24 -15.07 -1.32 -17.26
C PRO A 24 -13.61 -1.13 -17.68
N GLU A 25 -13.17 -1.88 -18.70
CA GLU A 25 -11.77 -1.79 -19.17
C GLU A 25 -11.41 -0.42 -19.75
N SER A 26 -12.38 0.38 -20.20
CA SER A 26 -12.17 1.76 -20.63
C SER A 26 -11.96 2.75 -19.46
N PHE A 27 -12.23 2.34 -18.23
CA PHE A 27 -12.10 3.20 -17.06
C PHE A 27 -10.63 3.39 -16.65
N SER A 28 -10.16 4.64 -16.68
CA SER A 28 -8.76 5.00 -16.45
C SER A 28 -8.55 6.30 -15.67
N SER A 29 -9.61 6.95 -15.18
CA SER A 29 -9.55 8.28 -14.57
C SER A 29 -9.18 8.33 -13.08
N LEU A 30 -8.96 7.18 -12.43
CA LEU A 30 -8.75 7.13 -10.98
C LEU A 30 -7.42 7.75 -10.54
N GLU A 31 -7.49 8.64 -9.56
CA GLU A 31 -6.38 9.28 -8.86
C GLU A 31 -6.24 8.79 -7.41
N ILE A 32 -7.36 8.45 -6.75
CA ILE A 32 -7.40 7.94 -5.37
C ILE A 32 -8.19 6.63 -5.34
N LEU A 33 -7.53 5.58 -4.84
CA LEU A 33 -8.16 4.31 -4.49
C LEU A 33 -7.82 3.97 -3.04
N ASN A 34 -8.80 4.08 -2.15
CA ASN A 34 -8.68 3.74 -0.75
C ASN A 34 -9.83 2.82 -0.33
N PHE A 35 -9.51 1.56 -0.11
CA PHE A 35 -10.43 0.54 0.40
C PHE A 35 -9.85 -0.17 1.64
N ALA A 36 -8.91 0.48 2.34
CA ALA A 36 -8.18 -0.13 3.45
C ALA A 36 -9.07 -0.55 4.64
N SER A 37 -10.25 0.04 4.78
CA SER A 37 -11.25 -0.28 5.80
C SER A 37 -12.04 -1.58 5.52
N LEU A 38 -12.03 -2.08 4.28
CA LEU A 38 -12.73 -3.32 3.92
C LEU A 38 -11.94 -4.55 4.39
N ASN A 39 -12.61 -5.61 4.78
CA ASN A 39 -12.03 -6.86 5.26
C ASN A 39 -12.12 -8.02 4.26
N SER A 40 -13.03 -7.96 3.29
CA SER A 40 -13.18 -9.01 2.28
C SER A 40 -12.02 -9.01 1.30
N GLU A 41 -11.64 -10.21 0.87
CA GLU A 41 -10.72 -10.38 -0.25
C GLU A 41 -11.34 -9.81 -1.53
N VAL A 42 -10.54 -9.02 -2.25
CA VAL A 42 -10.88 -8.50 -3.57
C VAL A 42 -10.23 -9.34 -4.67
N SER A 43 -10.83 -9.34 -5.85
CA SER A 43 -10.18 -9.97 -7.02
C SER A 43 -8.88 -9.23 -7.33
N PHE A 44 -7.74 -9.85 -7.03
CA PHE A 44 -6.43 -9.24 -7.28
C PHE A 44 -6.22 -8.97 -8.76
N ASP A 45 -6.66 -9.86 -9.65
CA ASP A 45 -6.58 -9.64 -11.10
C ASP A 45 -7.35 -8.39 -11.55
N ALA A 46 -8.54 -8.15 -10.98
CA ALA A 46 -9.30 -6.93 -11.26
C ALA A 46 -8.59 -5.69 -10.71
N LEU A 47 -8.04 -5.77 -9.50
CA LEU A 47 -7.25 -4.70 -8.88
C LEU A 47 -6.02 -4.35 -9.71
N GLU A 48 -5.23 -5.35 -10.12
CA GLU A 48 -4.01 -5.15 -10.89
C GLU A 48 -4.32 -4.54 -12.26
N ARG A 49 -5.36 -5.02 -12.96
CA ARG A 49 -5.80 -4.41 -14.23
C ARG A 49 -6.21 -2.96 -14.03
N LEU A 50 -6.99 -2.66 -12.99
CA LEU A 50 -7.42 -1.29 -12.67
C LEU A 50 -6.24 -0.36 -12.39
N VAL A 51 -5.34 -0.76 -11.50
CA VAL A 51 -4.13 0.01 -11.18
C VAL A 51 -3.24 0.17 -12.41
N SER A 52 -3.16 -0.83 -13.28
CA SER A 52 -2.32 -0.77 -14.48
C SER A 52 -2.79 0.28 -15.50
N ARG A 53 -4.10 0.54 -15.61
CA ARG A 53 -4.68 1.49 -16.57
C ARG A 53 -4.87 2.89 -16.01
N CYS A 54 -4.96 3.06 -14.68
CA CYS A 54 -5.08 4.35 -14.01
C CYS A 54 -3.72 5.04 -13.82
N LYS A 55 -3.18 5.63 -14.90
CA LYS A 55 -1.83 6.26 -14.88
C LYS A 55 -1.72 7.52 -14.03
N SER A 56 -2.84 8.13 -13.68
CA SER A 56 -2.92 9.30 -12.79
C SER A 56 -3.04 8.93 -11.32
N LEU A 57 -2.96 7.65 -10.95
CA LEU A 57 -3.10 7.20 -9.56
C LEU A 57 -1.99 7.79 -8.68
N LYS A 58 -2.42 8.52 -7.64
CA LYS A 58 -1.56 9.20 -6.65
C LYS A 58 -1.68 8.55 -5.27
N VAL A 59 -2.86 8.05 -4.92
CA VAL A 59 -3.14 7.43 -3.64
C VAL A 59 -3.62 6.00 -3.87
N LEU A 60 -2.94 5.05 -3.24
CA LEU A 60 -3.36 3.64 -3.24
C LEU A 60 -3.30 3.11 -1.82
N LYS A 61 -4.45 2.82 -1.22
CA LYS A 61 -4.57 2.22 0.11
C LYS A 61 -5.39 0.95 0.01
N VAL A 62 -4.69 -0.18 0.07
CA VAL A 62 -5.31 -1.51 -0.02
C VAL A 62 -5.61 -2.07 1.37
N ASN A 63 -6.53 -3.03 1.43
CA ASN A 63 -6.84 -3.71 2.68
C ASN A 63 -5.83 -4.81 3.04
N LYS A 64 -6.01 -5.37 4.24
CA LYS A 64 -5.14 -6.42 4.81
C LYS A 64 -5.03 -7.69 3.98
N CYS A 65 -5.97 -7.96 3.07
CA CYS A 65 -5.96 -9.16 2.22
C CYS A 65 -4.92 -9.11 1.11
N VAL A 66 -4.37 -7.94 0.79
CA VAL A 66 -3.30 -7.81 -0.21
C VAL A 66 -1.96 -8.21 0.42
N SER A 67 -1.29 -9.18 -0.20
CA SER A 67 0.00 -9.70 0.26
C SER A 67 1.19 -8.83 -0.19
N PRO A 68 2.39 -9.01 0.39
CA PRO A 68 3.62 -8.34 -0.06
C PRO A 68 3.97 -8.56 -1.54
N GLU A 69 3.83 -9.78 -2.05
CA GLU A 69 4.07 -10.09 -3.46
C GLU A 69 3.05 -9.41 -4.38
N GLN A 70 1.78 -9.38 -3.98
CA GLN A 70 0.73 -8.67 -4.69
C GLN A 70 0.97 -7.15 -4.66
N LEU A 71 1.36 -6.60 -3.51
CA LEU A 71 1.73 -5.20 -3.37
C LEU A 71 2.87 -4.82 -4.32
N GLN A 72 3.92 -5.64 -4.40
CA GLN A 72 5.03 -5.44 -5.34
C GLN A 72 4.53 -5.31 -6.78
N ARG A 73 3.64 -6.20 -7.21
CA ARG A 73 3.04 -6.18 -8.56
C ARG A 73 2.25 -4.90 -8.84
N LEU A 74 1.57 -4.35 -7.83
CA LEU A 74 0.88 -3.07 -7.95
C LEU A 74 1.87 -1.91 -8.06
N LEU A 75 2.86 -1.84 -7.16
CA LEU A 75 3.81 -0.72 -7.07
C LEU A 75 4.63 -0.54 -8.35
N VAL A 76 5.00 -1.62 -9.03
CA VAL A 76 5.71 -1.51 -10.33
C VAL A 76 4.88 -0.85 -11.43
N LYS A 77 3.54 -0.80 -11.30
CA LYS A 77 2.65 -0.14 -12.27
C LYS A 77 2.43 1.34 -11.96
N VAL A 78 2.60 1.75 -10.70
CA VAL A 78 2.32 3.11 -10.21
C VAL A 78 3.50 3.69 -9.41
N PRO A 79 4.69 3.88 -10.02
CA PRO A 79 5.89 4.32 -9.30
C PRO A 79 5.82 5.78 -8.79
N ASN A 80 4.78 6.53 -9.15
CA ASN A 80 4.61 7.95 -8.82
C ASN A 80 3.63 8.21 -7.66
N LEU A 81 3.25 7.17 -6.90
CA LEU A 81 2.38 7.32 -5.73
C LEU A 81 2.94 8.34 -4.72
N VAL A 82 2.04 9.09 -4.11
CA VAL A 82 2.35 10.04 -3.02
C VAL A 82 1.86 9.54 -1.66
N ASP A 83 0.87 8.64 -1.65
CA ASP A 83 0.32 8.03 -0.44
C ASP A 83 0.06 6.54 -0.69
N LEU A 84 0.58 5.68 0.20
CA LEU A 84 0.51 4.23 0.11
C LEU A 84 -0.01 3.62 1.41
N GLY A 85 -1.05 2.79 1.30
CA GLY A 85 -1.44 1.82 2.31
C GLY A 85 -1.12 0.41 1.82
N THR A 86 -0.28 -0.35 2.53
CA THR A 86 0.38 -1.57 1.99
C THR A 86 -0.47 -2.83 1.97
N GLY A 87 -1.46 -2.98 2.85
CA GLY A 87 -2.06 -4.27 3.17
C GLY A 87 -1.26 -5.03 4.25
N SER A 88 -1.29 -6.37 4.21
CA SER A 88 -0.53 -7.20 5.15
C SER A 88 0.92 -7.36 4.73
N LEU A 89 1.83 -7.28 5.69
CA LEU A 89 3.26 -7.52 5.54
C LEU A 89 3.69 -8.84 6.20
N LEU A 90 2.81 -9.84 6.07
CA LEU A 90 3.01 -11.23 6.48
C LEU A 90 2.99 -12.15 5.25
N GLN A 91 4.16 -12.55 4.78
CA GLN A 91 4.32 -13.59 3.76
C GLN A 91 5.75 -14.13 3.83
N GLU A 92 5.90 -15.44 3.78
CA GLU A 92 7.20 -16.09 3.57
C GLU A 92 7.64 -15.86 2.13
N LEU A 93 8.71 -15.09 1.93
CA LEU A 93 9.26 -14.77 0.63
C LEU A 93 10.61 -15.45 0.43
N THR A 94 10.86 -15.88 -0.81
CA THR A 94 12.23 -16.17 -1.25
C THR A 94 13.08 -14.90 -1.22
N ILE A 95 14.40 -15.07 -1.17
CA ILE A 95 15.37 -13.94 -1.24
C ILE A 95 15.09 -13.05 -2.46
N ARG A 96 14.74 -13.68 -3.59
CA ARG A 96 14.42 -12.97 -4.83
C ARG A 96 13.14 -12.14 -4.70
N GLN A 97 12.05 -12.74 -4.23
CA GLN A 97 10.78 -12.01 -4.06
C GLN A 97 10.93 -10.87 -3.05
N PHE A 98 11.66 -11.08 -1.95
CA PHE A 98 11.94 -10.02 -0.99
C PHE A 98 12.72 -8.87 -1.63
N ALA A 99 13.73 -9.17 -2.46
CA ALA A 99 14.48 -8.14 -3.19
C ALA A 99 13.57 -7.36 -4.18
N GLU A 100 12.61 -8.04 -4.81
CA GLU A 100 11.64 -7.41 -5.73
C GLU A 100 10.67 -6.48 -4.97
N VAL A 101 10.16 -6.90 -3.80
CA VAL A 101 9.33 -6.05 -2.91
C VAL A 101 10.11 -4.82 -2.46
N LYS A 102 11.33 -5.04 -1.95
CA LYS A 102 12.24 -3.98 -1.50
C LYS A 102 12.54 -2.98 -2.61
N SER A 103 12.79 -3.47 -3.83
CA SER A 103 13.04 -2.62 -5.01
C SER A 103 11.80 -1.79 -5.38
N ALA A 104 10.61 -2.41 -5.41
CA ALA A 104 9.38 -1.73 -5.77
C ALA A 104 9.03 -0.59 -4.78
N LEU A 105 9.14 -0.86 -3.47
CA LEU A 105 8.99 0.17 -2.43
C LEU A 105 10.03 1.27 -2.59
N GLY A 106 11.30 0.90 -2.78
CA GLY A 106 12.40 1.84 -2.98
C GLY A 106 12.26 2.72 -4.22
N ASN A 107 11.53 2.28 -5.25
CA ASN A 107 11.30 3.04 -6.48
C ASN A 107 10.16 4.07 -6.38
N CYS A 108 9.35 4.04 -5.31
CA CYS A 108 8.29 5.01 -5.06
C CYS A 108 8.84 6.33 -4.50
N LYS A 109 9.65 7.04 -5.29
CA LYS A 109 10.42 8.22 -4.84
C LYS A 109 9.58 9.43 -4.43
N LYS A 110 8.31 9.46 -4.85
CA LYS A 110 7.35 10.55 -4.54
C LYS A 110 6.50 10.27 -3.31
N LEU A 111 6.76 9.17 -2.59
CA LEU A 111 5.96 8.79 -1.44
C LEU A 111 6.18 9.75 -0.26
N HIS A 112 5.08 10.30 0.27
CA HIS A 112 5.07 11.20 1.43
C HIS A 112 4.30 10.62 2.62
N THR A 113 3.40 9.67 2.36
CA THR A 113 2.58 9.01 3.37
C THR A 113 2.68 7.49 3.23
N LEU A 114 2.81 6.79 4.37
CA LEU A 114 2.78 5.34 4.46
C LEU A 114 1.85 4.88 5.59
N SER A 115 0.97 3.91 5.31
CA SER A 115 0.03 3.32 6.26
C SER A 115 -0.25 1.84 5.95
N GLY A 116 -1.23 1.24 6.63
CA GLY A 116 -1.62 -0.16 6.41
C GLY A 116 -0.81 -1.07 7.32
N LEU A 117 0.40 -1.44 6.91
CA LEU A 117 1.42 -2.15 7.72
C LEU A 117 0.87 -3.26 8.64
N TRP A 118 -0.17 -3.95 8.20
CA TRP A 118 -0.82 -4.99 8.98
C TRP A 118 0.15 -6.15 9.17
N GLU A 119 0.26 -6.66 10.39
CA GLU A 119 1.07 -7.86 10.69
C GLU A 119 2.51 -7.78 10.18
N VAL A 120 3.08 -6.57 10.17
CA VAL A 120 4.46 -6.36 9.72
C VAL A 120 5.45 -7.17 10.56
N THR A 121 6.35 -7.87 9.87
CA THR A 121 7.41 -8.66 10.49
C THR A 121 8.76 -7.95 10.38
N SER A 122 9.71 -8.30 11.25
CA SER A 122 11.08 -7.75 11.27
C SER A 122 11.78 -7.81 9.91
N LEU A 123 11.43 -8.81 9.09
CA LEU A 123 11.96 -8.98 7.73
C LEU A 123 11.72 -7.75 6.85
N TYR A 124 10.56 -7.09 6.96
CA TYR A 124 10.18 -5.99 6.08
C TYR A 124 10.67 -4.62 6.57
N ILE A 125 11.11 -4.48 7.82
CA ILE A 125 11.59 -3.21 8.38
C ILE A 125 12.71 -2.58 7.53
N PRO A 126 13.75 -3.32 7.07
CA PRO A 126 14.78 -2.76 6.18
C PRO A 126 14.29 -2.37 4.79
N ALA A 127 13.20 -2.96 4.30
CA ALA A 127 12.60 -2.59 3.02
C ALA A 127 11.79 -1.30 3.15
N LEU A 128 11.02 -1.17 4.24
CA LEU A 128 10.24 0.01 4.55
C LEU A 128 11.15 1.23 4.78
N SER A 129 12.25 1.08 5.52
CA SER A 129 13.17 2.19 5.80
C SER A 129 13.78 2.83 4.55
N LEU A 130 13.85 2.13 3.41
CA LEU A 130 14.29 2.71 2.13
C LEU A 130 13.24 3.58 1.45
N ALA A 131 11.96 3.32 1.69
CA ALA A 131 10.86 4.16 1.20
C ALA A 131 10.67 5.41 2.08
N CYS A 132 11.33 5.47 3.25
CA CYS A 132 11.09 6.46 4.29
C CYS A 132 11.78 7.82 4.10
N ALA A 133 12.74 7.94 3.18
CA ALA A 133 13.60 9.13 3.09
C ALA A 133 12.82 10.46 2.91
N ASN A 134 11.67 10.41 2.22
CA ASN A 134 10.81 11.56 1.95
C ASN A 134 9.48 11.53 2.72
N LEU A 135 9.26 10.54 3.59
CA LEU A 135 8.00 10.42 4.32
C LEU A 135 7.86 11.58 5.30
N THR A 136 6.70 12.24 5.23
CA THR A 136 6.29 13.27 6.18
C THR A 136 5.18 12.77 7.11
N PHE A 137 4.49 11.69 6.72
CA PHE A 137 3.49 11.02 7.54
C PHE A 137 3.69 9.50 7.52
N LEU A 138 3.75 8.90 8.70
CA LEU A 138 3.78 7.47 8.91
C LEU A 138 2.64 7.09 9.86
N ASN A 139 1.82 6.14 9.47
CA ASN A 139 0.75 5.60 10.30
C ASN A 139 1.05 4.12 10.59
N LEU A 140 1.31 3.85 11.86
CA LEU A 140 1.61 2.56 12.47
C LEU A 140 0.43 2.03 13.29
N SER A 141 -0.77 2.61 13.18
CA SER A 141 -1.91 2.27 14.05
C SER A 141 -2.35 0.80 13.97
N TYR A 142 -1.95 0.06 12.92
CA TYR A 142 -2.19 -1.38 12.76
C TYR A 142 -0.91 -2.23 12.82
N ALA A 143 0.24 -1.61 13.04
CA ALA A 143 1.52 -2.30 13.11
C ALA A 143 1.82 -2.74 14.55
N VAL A 144 2.30 -3.97 14.72
CA VAL A 144 2.79 -4.49 16.00
C VAL A 144 4.31 -4.56 15.92
N LEU A 145 4.99 -3.57 16.47
CA LEU A 145 6.45 -3.43 16.39
C LEU A 145 7.10 -3.52 17.78
N GLN A 146 8.29 -4.12 17.82
CA GLN A 146 9.20 -3.97 18.95
C GLN A 146 9.86 -2.59 18.94
N ASN A 147 10.32 -2.14 20.12
CA ASN A 147 10.98 -0.84 20.28
C ASN A 147 12.19 -0.67 19.35
N THR A 148 12.95 -1.75 19.13
CA THR A 148 14.12 -1.77 18.23
C THR A 148 13.73 -1.59 16.77
N GLU A 149 12.64 -2.22 16.34
CA GLU A 149 12.11 -2.11 14.98
C GLU A 149 11.55 -0.71 14.71
N LEU A 150 10.81 -0.16 15.68
CA LEU A 150 10.34 1.23 15.62
C LEU A 150 11.52 2.20 15.50
N ALA A 151 12.54 2.06 16.33
CA ALA A 151 13.73 2.91 16.27
C ALA A 151 14.44 2.81 14.91
N GLN A 152 14.57 1.59 14.36
CA GLN A 152 15.17 1.38 13.04
C GLN A 152 14.35 2.03 11.92
N LEU A 153 13.01 1.95 11.98
CA LEU A 153 12.13 2.57 10.99
C LEU A 153 12.23 4.11 11.05
N LEU A 154 12.17 4.68 12.26
CA LEU A 154 12.26 6.13 12.47
C LEU A 154 13.61 6.70 12.05
N ALA A 155 14.70 5.95 12.24
CA ALA A 155 16.03 6.35 11.74
C ALA A 155 16.07 6.52 10.21
N GLY A 156 15.20 5.82 9.47
CA GLY A 156 15.03 5.96 8.03
C GLY A 156 14.11 7.11 7.59
N CYS A 157 13.43 7.79 8.52
CA CYS A 157 12.41 8.81 8.24
C CYS A 157 12.85 10.24 8.67
N PRO A 158 13.93 10.83 8.11
CA PRO A 158 14.45 12.11 8.61
C PRO A 158 13.51 13.30 8.39
N GLN A 159 12.52 13.18 7.50
CA GLN A 159 11.55 14.24 7.16
C GLN A 159 10.20 14.08 7.86
N LEU A 160 10.07 13.14 8.80
CA LEU A 160 8.79 12.79 9.42
C LEU A 160 8.22 13.96 10.23
N ARG A 161 6.94 14.28 10.00
CA ARG A 161 6.22 15.36 10.69
C ARG A 161 5.02 14.86 11.48
N ARG A 162 4.45 13.71 11.07
CA ARG A 162 3.31 13.07 11.72
C ARG A 162 3.59 11.58 11.89
N LEU A 163 3.30 11.08 13.08
CA LEU A 163 3.39 9.66 13.43
C LEU A 163 2.10 9.28 14.18
N TRP A 164 1.34 8.34 13.63
CA TRP A 164 0.12 7.77 14.22
C TRP A 164 0.28 6.27 14.44
#